data_AF-A0A081XHF9-F1
#
_entry.id   AF-A0A081XHF9-F1
#
_cell.length_a   1.000
_cell.length_b   1.000
_cell.length_c   1.000
_cell.angle_alpha   90.00
_cell.angle_beta   90.00
_cell.angle_gamma   90.00
#
_symmetry.space_group_name_H-M   'P 1'
#
loop_
_entity.id
_entity.type
_entity.pdbx_description
1 polymer ?
#
loop_
_entity_poly.entity_id
_entity_poly.type
_entity_poly.pdbx_seq_one_letter_code
_entity_poly.pdbx_strand_id
1 'polypeptide(L)'
;MDRERLAVIWLAQHAEWRRVRDLMSAAGWSVYEPERDAQGSVWACEREERLAGALAPQAASGERQKEEADELRAEVRLSAAPSRLIQTVANRTGLRPSEVLAQLAERIVVGEDGTVSVPPFTPSW
;
A
#
# COMPACT_ATOMS: atom_id res chain seq x y z
N MET A 1 14.98 5.31 23.41
CA MET A 1 15.92 4.21 23.10
C MET A 1 16.57 3.78 24.40
N ASP A 2 16.62 2.48 24.67
CA ASP A 2 17.08 1.94 25.95
C ASP A 2 18.62 1.97 26.08
N ARG A 3 19.14 2.23 27.28
CA ARG A 3 20.56 2.38 27.58
C ARG A 3 21.33 1.08 27.37
N GLU A 4 20.70 -0.06 27.70
CA GLU A 4 21.28 -1.38 27.50
C GLU A 4 21.45 -1.68 26.00
N ARG A 5 20.44 -1.34 25.20
CA ARG A 5 20.49 -1.48 23.74
C ARG A 5 21.61 -0.65 23.12
N LEU A 6 21.82 0.58 23.61
CA LEU A 6 22.95 1.41 23.18
C LEU A 6 24.30 0.78 23.53
N ALA A 7 24.45 0.24 24.74
CA ALA A 7 25.69 -0.41 25.15
C ALA A 7 26.06 -1.59 24.23
N VAL A 8 25.08 -2.41 23.85
CA VAL A 8 25.27 -3.52 22.90
C VAL A 8 25.74 -3.01 21.53
N ILE A 9 25.13 -1.93 21.02
CA ILE A 9 25.52 -1.33 19.73
C ILE A 9 26.97 -0.82 19.79
N TRP A 10 27.33 -0.12 20.86
CA TRP A 10 28.68 0.41 21.03
C TRP A 10 29.73 -0.69 21.14
N LEU A 11 29.43 -1.78 21.86
CA LEU A 11 30.32 -2.94 21.95
C LEU A 11 30.52 -3.60 20.59
N ALA A 12 29.45 -3.79 19.81
CA ALA A 12 29.53 -4.35 18.47
C ALA A 12 30.36 -3.46 17.53
N GLN A 13 30.12 -2.15 17.55
CA GLN A 13 30.86 -1.20 16.71
C GLN A 13 32.35 -1.16 17.07
N HIS A 14 32.68 -1.21 18.36
CA HIS A 14 34.07 -1.24 18.80
C HIS A 14 34.78 -2.55 18.45
N ALA A 15 34.09 -3.69 18.53
CA ALA A 15 34.63 -4.97 18.06
C ALA A 15 34.92 -4.92 16.54
N GLU A 16 34.04 -4.30 15.78
CA GLU A 16 34.22 -4.16 14.33
C GLU A 16 35.41 -3.25 13.97
N TRP A 17 35.56 -2.12 14.67
CA TRP A 17 36.74 -1.26 14.48
C TRP A 17 38.06 -1.96 14.80
N ARG A 18 38.07 -2.87 15.78
CA ARG A 18 39.25 -3.70 16.06
C ARG A 18 39.53 -4.68 14.93
N ARG A 19 38.50 -5.35 14.40
CA ARG A 19 38.64 -6.26 13.24
C ARG A 19 39.23 -5.54 12.04
N VAL A 20 38.70 -4.36 11.69
CA VAL A 20 39.20 -3.55 10.57
C VAL A 20 40.66 -3.16 10.78
N ARG A 21 41.01 -2.68 11.98
CA ARG A 21 42.41 -2.32 12.31
C ARG A 21 43.34 -3.52 12.17
N ASP A 22 42.95 -4.68 12.69
CA ASP A 22 43.78 -5.88 12.66
C ASP A 22 43.94 -6.40 11.23
N LEU A 23 42.88 -6.33 10.40
CA LEU A 23 42.91 -6.60 8.97
C LEU A 23 43.88 -5.67 8.23
N MET A 24 43.75 -4.35 8.44
CA MET A 24 44.64 -3.37 7.81
C MET A 24 46.10 -3.56 8.23
N SER A 25 46.34 -3.89 9.49
CA SER A 25 47.69 -4.15 10.01
C SER A 25 48.30 -5.40 9.39
N ALA A 26 47.52 -6.49 9.28
CA ALA A 26 47.97 -7.74 8.67
C ALA A 26 48.25 -7.61 7.17
N ALA A 27 47.45 -6.79 6.47
CA ALA A 27 47.58 -6.58 5.03
C ALA A 27 48.50 -5.41 4.64
N GLY A 28 49.04 -4.68 5.63
CA GLY A 28 49.91 -3.53 5.41
C GLY A 28 49.22 -2.32 4.78
N TRP A 29 47.91 -2.17 4.98
CA TRP A 29 47.13 -1.08 4.39
C TRP A 29 47.24 0.18 5.23
N SER A 30 47.62 1.29 4.59
CA SER A 30 47.63 2.62 5.21
C SER A 30 46.24 3.29 5.18
N VAL A 31 45.35 2.84 4.29
CA VAL A 31 43.98 3.36 4.11
C VAL A 31 43.03 2.17 3.98
N TYR A 32 41.86 2.28 4.62
CA TYR A 32 40.82 1.26 4.51
C TYR A 32 40.10 1.39 3.17
N GLU A 33 40.08 0.32 2.38
CA GLU A 33 39.30 0.18 1.15
C GLU A 33 38.25 -0.93 1.37
N PRO A 34 36.96 -0.60 1.48
CA PRO A 34 35.89 -1.57 1.75
C PRO A 34 35.87 -2.75 0.78
N GLU A 35 36.20 -2.51 -0.49
CA GLU A 35 36.21 -3.51 -1.56
C GLU A 35 37.29 -4.59 -1.36
N ARG A 36 38.32 -4.28 -0.54
CA ARG A 36 39.37 -5.25 -0.18
C ARG A 36 39.01 -6.06 1.06
N ASP A 37 38.01 -5.64 1.82
CA ASP A 37 37.48 -6.37 2.96
C ASP A 37 36.31 -7.25 2.53
N ALA A 38 36.61 -8.50 2.19
CA ALA A 38 35.60 -9.46 1.77
C ALA A 38 34.50 -9.67 2.84
N GLN A 39 34.87 -9.66 4.12
CA GLN A 39 33.90 -9.84 5.20
C GLN A 39 32.99 -8.62 5.35
N GLY A 40 33.57 -7.41 5.36
CA GLY A 40 32.81 -6.17 5.41
C GLY A 40 31.90 -5.97 4.20
N SER A 41 32.37 -6.35 3.01
CA SER A 41 31.58 -6.31 1.77
C SER A 41 30.36 -7.23 1.82
N VAL A 42 30.51 -8.47 2.31
CA VAL A 42 29.37 -9.39 2.49
C VAL A 42 28.34 -8.81 3.46
N TRP A 43 28.79 -8.30 4.61
CA TRP A 43 27.87 -7.69 5.60
C TRP A 43 27.18 -6.43 5.08
N ALA A 44 27.84 -5.64 4.24
CA ALA A 44 27.23 -4.50 3.56
C ALA A 44 26.11 -4.95 2.62
N CYS A 45 26.36 -5.97 1.78
CA CYS A 45 25.35 -6.58 0.91
C CYS A 45 24.15 -7.12 1.72
N GLU A 46 24.39 -7.93 2.76
CA GLU A 46 23.33 -8.48 3.61
C GLU A 46 22.49 -7.38 4.30
N ARG A 47 23.10 -6.24 4.63
CA ARG A 47 22.40 -5.09 5.19
C ARG A 47 21.55 -4.39 4.14
N GLU A 48 22.06 -4.22 2.93
CA GLU A 48 21.32 -3.64 1.81
C GLU A 48 20.13 -4.53 1.42
N GLU A 49 20.31 -5.85 1.36
CA GLU A 49 19.24 -6.80 1.11
C GLU A 49 18.14 -6.72 2.18
N ARG A 50 18.51 -6.65 3.47
CA ARG A 50 17.55 -6.47 4.56
C ARG A 50 16.81 -5.13 4.46
N LEU A 51 17.51 -4.06 4.09
CA LEU A 51 16.90 -2.74 3.91
C LEU A 51 15.93 -2.75 2.72
N ALA A 52 16.35 -3.30 1.58
CA ALA A 52 15.51 -3.46 0.40
C ALA A 52 14.27 -4.31 0.71
N GLY A 53 14.44 -5.44 1.42
CA GLY A 53 13.34 -6.28 1.87
C GLY A 53 12.38 -5.58 2.83
N ALA A 54 12.87 -4.70 3.71
CA ALA A 54 12.03 -3.89 4.60
C ALA A 54 11.27 -2.77 3.87
N LEU A 55 11.83 -2.24 2.78
CA LEU A 55 11.23 -1.16 1.99
C LEU A 55 10.28 -1.65 0.89
N ALA A 56 10.44 -2.89 0.42
CA ALA A 56 9.58 -3.46 -0.63
C ALA A 56 8.07 -3.47 -0.29
N PRO A 57 7.62 -3.81 0.94
CA PRO A 57 6.22 -3.70 1.33
C PRO A 57 5.69 -2.27 1.32
N GLN A 58 6.56 -1.30 1.62
CA GLN A 58 6.19 0.12 1.64
C GLN A 58 5.99 0.66 0.22
N ALA A 59 6.83 0.23 -0.74
CA ALA A 59 6.64 0.55 -2.15
C ALA A 59 5.34 -0.07 -2.71
N ALA A 60 5.10 -1.36 -2.42
CA ALA A 60 3.88 -2.05 -2.85
C ALA A 60 2.59 -1.45 -2.24
N SER A 61 2.65 -0.99 -0.99
CA SER A 61 1.54 -0.27 -0.37
C SER A 61 1.30 1.11 -0.99
N GLY A 62 2.36 1.79 -1.43
CA GLY A 62 2.24 3.09 -2.10
C GLY A 62 1.60 2.98 -3.49
N GLU A 63 1.94 1.94 -4.24
CA GLU A 63 1.30 1.65 -5.54
C GLU A 63 -0.19 1.32 -5.37
N ARG A 64 -0.53 0.49 -4.37
CA ARG A 64 -1.93 0.13 -4.09
C ARG A 64 -2.79 1.32 -3.64
N GLN A 65 -2.22 2.21 -2.82
CA GLN A 65 -2.91 3.44 -2.41
C GLN A 65 -3.10 4.42 -3.58
N LYS A 66 -2.18 4.42 -4.55
CA LYS A 66 -2.30 5.23 -5.76
C LYS A 66 -3.39 4.68 -6.68
N GLU A 67 -3.45 3.36 -6.87
CA GLU A 67 -4.56 2.71 -7.58
C GLU A 67 -5.92 2.98 -6.92
N GLU A 68 -6.01 2.91 -5.59
CA GLU A 68 -7.24 3.22 -4.85
C GLU A 68 -7.62 4.72 -4.91
N ALA A 69 -6.64 5.62 -5.02
CA ALA A 69 -6.87 7.05 -5.17
C ALA A 69 -7.29 7.45 -6.59
N ASP A 70 -6.79 6.73 -7.60
CA ASP A 70 -7.14 6.91 -9.01
C ASP A 70 -8.50 6.23 -9.35
N GLU A 71 -9.03 5.38 -8.48
CA GLU A 71 -10.40 4.88 -8.57
C GLU A 71 -11.41 6.00 -8.27
N LEU A 72 -12.04 6.55 -9.32
CA LEU A 72 -13.08 7.57 -9.20
C LEU A 72 -14.31 7.02 -8.46
N ARG A 73 -14.39 7.27 -7.15
CA ARG A 73 -15.57 6.94 -6.34
C ARG A 73 -16.67 7.98 -6.54
N ALA A 74 -17.68 7.63 -7.32
CA ALA A 74 -18.90 8.42 -7.43
C ALA A 74 -19.78 8.21 -6.19
N GLU A 75 -19.92 9.25 -5.36
CA GLU A 75 -20.85 9.25 -4.24
C GLU A 75 -22.20 9.85 -4.65
N VAL A 76 -23.29 9.12 -4.40
CA VAL A 76 -24.65 9.60 -4.64
C VAL A 76 -25.37 9.80 -3.31
N ARG A 77 -25.76 11.05 -3.03
CA ARG A 77 -26.56 11.39 -1.85
C ARG A 77 -28.04 11.41 -2.21
N LEU A 78 -28.80 10.54 -1.55
CA LEU A 78 -30.25 10.42 -1.74
C LEU A 78 -30.99 10.89 -0.49
N SER A 79 -32.16 11.50 -0.71
CA SER A 79 -33.07 11.82 0.40
C SER A 79 -33.62 10.54 1.04
N ALA A 80 -34.18 10.64 2.24
CA ALA A 80 -34.56 9.46 3.03
C ALA A 80 -35.58 8.54 2.34
N ALA A 81 -36.52 9.09 1.57
CA ALA A 81 -37.56 8.31 0.89
C ALA A 81 -36.99 7.37 -0.22
N PRO A 82 -36.26 7.86 -1.24
CA PRO A 82 -35.64 7.00 -2.24
C PRO A 82 -34.63 6.03 -1.63
N SER A 83 -33.88 6.42 -0.59
CA SER A 83 -32.96 5.50 0.11
C SER A 83 -33.69 4.29 0.69
N ARG A 84 -34.87 4.48 1.32
CA ARG A 84 -35.68 3.37 1.86
C ARG A 84 -36.22 2.47 0.76
N LEU A 85 -36.58 3.04 -0.40
CA LEU A 85 -37.07 2.26 -1.54
C LEU A 85 -35.96 1.38 -2.12
N ILE A 86 -34.77 1.95 -2.34
CA ILE A 86 -33.59 1.19 -2.80
C ILE A 86 -33.26 0.09 -1.81
N GLN A 87 -33.23 0.39 -0.51
CA GLN A 87 -32.96 -0.63 0.52
C GLN A 87 -33.98 -1.76 0.49
N THR A 88 -35.26 -1.43 0.31
CA THR A 88 -36.34 -2.43 0.22
C THR A 88 -36.15 -3.35 -0.98
N VAL A 89 -35.78 -2.78 -2.13
CA VAL A 89 -35.55 -3.53 -3.38
C VAL A 89 -34.30 -4.41 -3.27
N ALA A 90 -33.20 -3.86 -2.75
CA ALA A 90 -31.97 -4.58 -2.45
C ALA A 90 -32.24 -5.81 -1.56
N ASN A 91 -32.95 -5.60 -0.43
CA ASN A 91 -33.28 -6.68 0.50
C ASN A 91 -34.16 -7.77 -0.12
N ARG A 92 -35.05 -7.43 -1.06
CA ARG A 92 -35.93 -8.39 -1.73
C ARG A 92 -35.22 -9.21 -2.81
N THR A 93 -34.22 -8.62 -3.46
CA THR A 93 -33.53 -9.21 -4.64
C THR A 93 -32.19 -9.84 -4.27
N GLY A 94 -31.65 -9.53 -3.09
CA GLY A 94 -30.31 -9.92 -2.65
C GLY A 94 -29.18 -9.06 -3.23
N LEU A 95 -29.51 -8.07 -4.07
CA LEU A 95 -28.55 -7.14 -4.66
C LEU A 95 -28.05 -6.11 -3.65
N ARG A 96 -26.88 -5.54 -3.90
CA ARG A 96 -26.37 -4.37 -3.19
C ARG A 96 -27.13 -3.11 -3.64
N PRO A 97 -27.32 -2.10 -2.77
CA PRO A 97 -27.94 -0.82 -3.16
C PRO A 97 -27.28 -0.15 -4.38
N SER A 98 -25.96 -0.29 -4.54
CA SER A 98 -25.21 0.20 -5.70
C SER A 98 -25.57 -0.51 -7.00
N GLU A 99 -25.88 -1.81 -6.96
CA GLU A 99 -26.28 -2.59 -8.14
C GLU A 99 -27.69 -2.20 -8.59
N VAL A 100 -28.61 -1.97 -7.64
CA VAL A 100 -29.94 -1.43 -7.94
C VAL A 100 -29.83 -0.05 -8.59
N LEU A 101 -28.94 0.81 -8.08
CA LEU A 101 -28.67 2.14 -8.66
C LEU A 101 -28.04 2.07 -10.06
N ALA A 102 -27.11 1.15 -10.30
CA ALA A 102 -26.51 0.94 -11.61
C ALA A 102 -27.58 0.52 -12.63
N GLN A 103 -28.43 -0.46 -12.29
CA GLN A 103 -29.52 -0.89 -13.16
C GLN A 103 -30.57 0.19 -13.40
N LEU A 104 -30.83 1.07 -12.43
CA LEU A 104 -31.66 2.26 -12.63
C LEU A 104 -31.01 3.21 -13.64
N ALA A 105 -29.71 3.49 -13.48
CA ALA A 105 -28.97 4.40 -14.34
C ALA A 105 -28.90 3.90 -15.79
N GLU A 106 -28.68 2.60 -16.00
CA GLU A 106 -28.66 1.96 -17.33
C GLU A 106 -29.99 2.07 -18.07
N ARG A 107 -31.09 2.28 -17.34
CA ARG A 107 -32.45 2.34 -17.90
C ARG A 107 -33.01 3.75 -17.96
N ILE A 108 -32.20 4.76 -17.69
CA ILE A 108 -32.59 6.16 -17.85
C ILE A 108 -32.89 6.43 -19.32
N VAL A 109 -34.10 6.93 -19.57
CA VAL A 109 -34.53 7.49 -20.84
C VAL A 109 -34.68 8.99 -20.66
N VAL A 110 -33.99 9.75 -21.50
CA VAL A 110 -34.10 11.21 -21.55
C VAL A 110 -35.04 11.57 -22.70
N GLY A 111 -36.15 12.22 -22.36
CA GLY A 111 -37.12 12.74 -23.33
C GLY A 111 -36.56 13.91 -24.13
N GLU A 112 -37.22 14.24 -25.25
CA GLU A 112 -36.83 15.37 -26.12
C GLU A 112 -36.86 16.73 -25.40
N ASP A 113 -37.65 16.82 -24.32
CA ASP A 113 -37.76 17.97 -23.43
C ASP A 113 -36.73 17.98 -22.29
N GLY A 114 -35.83 16.98 -22.24
CA GLY A 114 -34.85 16.79 -21.16
C GLY A 114 -35.39 16.08 -19.93
N THR A 115 -36.64 15.59 -19.95
CA THR A 115 -37.21 14.83 -18.83
C THR A 115 -36.52 13.48 -18.67
N VAL A 116 -36.01 13.19 -17.47
CA VAL A 116 -35.39 11.91 -17.12
C VAL A 116 -36.45 10.97 -16.56
N SER A 117 -36.65 9.83 -17.19
CA SER A 117 -37.57 8.79 -16.74
C SER A 117 -36.90 7.42 -16.73
N VAL A 118 -37.43 6.50 -15.94
CA VAL A 118 -36.99 5.10 -15.95
C VAL A 118 -38.22 4.23 -16.18
N PRO A 119 -38.26 3.42 -17.26
CA PRO A 119 -39.35 2.48 -17.50
C PRO A 119 -39.49 1.46 -16.36
N PRO A 120 -40.69 0.92 -16.12
CA PRO A 120 -40.88 -0.16 -15.15
C PRO A 120 -39.89 -1.30 -15.38
N PHE A 121 -39.27 -1.77 -14.29
CA PHE A 121 -38.32 -2.88 -14.34
C PHE A 121 -38.32 -3.65 -13.04
N THR A 122 -37.88 -4.90 -13.14
CA THR A 122 -37.61 -5.77 -12.00
C THR A 122 -36.11 -6.02 -11.96
N PRO A 123 -35.40 -5.65 -10.88
CA PRO A 123 -33.96 -5.90 -10.80
C PRO A 123 -33.66 -7.40 -10.82
N SER A 124 -32.62 -7.79 -11.55
CA SER A 124 -32.14 -9.17 -11.65
C SER A 124 -30.62 -9.23 -11.56
N TRP A 125 -30.09 -10.41 -11.26
CA TRP A 125 -28.65 -10.69 -11.28
C TRP A 125 -28.10 -10.75 -12.70
#